data_AF-A0A1E5LKJ1-F1
#
_entry.id   AF-A0A1E5LKJ1-F1
#
_cell.length_a   1.000
_cell.length_b   1.000
_cell.length_c   1.000
_cell.angle_alpha   90.00
_cell.angle_beta   90.00
_cell.angle_gamma   90.00
#
_symmetry.space_group_name_H-M   'P 1'
#
loop_
_entity.id
_entity.type
_entity.pdbx_description
1 polymer ?
#
loop_
_entity_poly.entity_id
_entity_poly.type
_entity_poly.pdbx_seq_one_letter_code
_entity_poly.pdbx_strand_id
1 'polypeptide(L)'
;MKRYMKLVNFEFNRFLKFYLVLIGMTFLLQMIGVIVESRNYMNKANELMTEELMSKSEFVRIYGTMSFHNITATEWFLGLIALCGVVLISFVFIIWYRDWLGKNTFSYRLLVLPTARFNIYLAKATTILIFLLGLVAFQFLSFSVDSLVLQWLVPDEFRTDLSVQEITVGYSLAHLPLVLWFPRTFIEFILYYGGGMIIVLIGFTAILFERSFRLKGIFYGLIYSAVSLLILLTPIYLLQSNYFYPTELVFLEIGAGLIVLMGAIWIGNFLLKNKIRV
;
A
#
# COMPACT_ATOMS: atom_id res chain seq x y z
N MET A 1 -22.66 16.28 9.33
CA MET A 1 -21.20 16.21 9.10
C MET A 1 -20.36 16.04 10.37
N LYS A 2 -20.59 16.76 11.49
CA LYS A 2 -19.78 16.63 12.73
C LYS A 2 -19.71 15.21 13.33
N ARG A 3 -20.65 14.31 13.04
CA ARG A 3 -20.65 12.91 13.56
C ARG A 3 -19.75 11.96 12.76
N TYR A 4 -19.71 12.08 11.43
CA TYR A 4 -18.86 11.23 10.57
C TYR A 4 -17.36 11.48 10.81
N MET A 5 -16.95 12.76 10.78
CA MET A 5 -15.55 13.10 10.99
C MET A 5 -15.05 12.71 12.40
N LYS A 6 -15.94 12.75 13.40
CA LYS A 6 -15.64 12.22 14.75
C LYS A 6 -15.42 10.71 14.74
N LEU A 7 -16.17 9.95 13.95
CA LEU A 7 -15.97 8.50 13.81
C LEU A 7 -14.64 8.19 13.13
N VAL A 8 -14.31 8.90 12.05
CA VAL A 8 -13.00 8.77 11.38
C VAL A 8 -11.86 9.09 12.34
N ASN A 9 -11.94 10.22 13.06
CA ASN A 9 -10.93 10.61 14.04
C ASN A 9 -10.81 9.58 15.19
N PHE A 10 -11.94 9.00 15.62
CA PHE A 10 -11.94 7.97 16.64
C PHE A 10 -11.19 6.71 16.16
N GLU A 11 -11.49 6.21 14.96
CA GLU A 11 -10.78 5.05 14.40
C GLU A 11 -9.31 5.37 14.10
N PHE A 12 -9.03 6.57 13.58
CA PHE A 12 -7.66 7.03 13.32
C PHE A 12 -6.80 7.01 14.59
N ASN A 13 -7.24 7.68 15.67
CA ASN A 13 -6.47 7.77 16.91
C ASN A 13 -6.23 6.40 17.56
N ARG A 14 -7.13 5.44 17.32
CA ARG A 14 -7.03 4.09 17.89
C ARG A 14 -5.89 3.27 17.29
N PHE A 15 -5.54 3.52 16.03
CA PHE A 15 -4.47 2.82 15.32
C PHE A 15 -3.22 3.69 15.09
N LEU A 16 -3.33 5.00 15.32
CA LEU A 16 -2.25 5.97 15.13
C LEU A 16 -0.93 5.55 15.81
N LYS A 17 -0.97 5.01 17.04
CA LYS A 17 0.25 4.59 17.75
C LYS A 17 1.00 3.48 17.01
N PHE A 18 0.29 2.46 16.54
CA PHE A 18 0.89 1.36 15.77
C PHE A 18 1.40 1.86 14.41
N TYR A 19 0.65 2.77 13.79
CA TYR A 19 1.02 3.38 12.53
C TYR A 19 2.28 4.25 12.63
N LEU A 20 2.44 5.04 13.71
CA LEU A 20 3.65 5.83 13.96
C LEU A 20 4.88 4.95 14.23
N VAL A 21 4.71 3.82 14.92
CA VAL A 21 5.78 2.84 15.11
C VAL A 21 6.21 2.25 13.76
N LEU A 22 5.26 1.91 12.89
CA LEU A 22 5.55 1.41 11.54
C LEU A 22 6.38 2.44 10.74
N ILE A 23 5.92 3.69 10.68
CA ILE A 23 6.61 4.80 10.00
C ILE A 23 8.04 5.00 10.55
N GLY A 24 8.18 5.07 11.87
CA GLY A 24 9.47 5.30 12.50
C GLY A 24 10.45 4.15 12.22
N MET A 25 9.97 2.92 12.35
CA MET A 25 10.77 1.72 12.06
C MET A 25 11.20 1.68 10.59
N THR A 26 10.30 1.97 9.65
CA THR A 26 10.61 1.93 8.22
C THR A 26 11.65 2.98 7.85
N PHE A 27 11.52 4.19 8.39
CA PHE A 27 12.48 5.26 8.13
C PHE A 27 13.87 4.94 8.66
N LEU A 28 13.96 4.44 9.89
CA LEU A 28 15.25 4.09 10.49
C LEU A 28 15.95 2.97 9.72
N LEU A 29 15.21 1.94 9.31
CA LEU A 29 15.78 0.82 8.58
C LEU A 29 16.17 1.19 7.13
N GLN A 30 15.39 2.05 6.46
CA GLN A 30 15.77 2.60 5.15
C GLN A 30 17.05 3.44 5.23
N MET A 31 17.14 4.34 6.22
CA MET A 31 18.35 5.12 6.49
C MET A 31 19.57 4.25 6.75
N ILE A 32 19.43 3.18 7.56
CA ILE A 32 20.50 2.21 7.77
C ILE A 32 20.89 1.54 6.45
N GLY A 33 19.91 1.13 5.64
CA GLY A 33 20.16 0.54 4.32
C GLY A 33 20.98 1.45 3.43
N VAL A 34 20.63 2.74 3.32
CA VAL A 34 21.40 3.73 2.54
C VAL A 34 22.83 3.83 3.04
N ILE A 35 23.04 3.92 4.36
CA ILE A 35 24.37 4.06 4.96
C ILE A 35 25.22 2.82 4.68
N VAL A 36 24.66 1.63 4.88
CA VAL A 36 25.37 0.35 4.72
C VAL A 36 25.76 0.16 3.26
N GLU A 37 24.82 0.33 2.32
CA GLU A 37 25.10 0.15 0.89
C GLU A 37 26.11 1.18 0.38
N SER A 38 25.98 2.44 0.79
CA SER A 38 26.92 3.49 0.40
C SER A 38 28.33 3.21 0.92
N ARG A 39 28.46 2.74 2.16
CA ARG A 39 29.76 2.39 2.75
C ARG A 39 30.36 1.15 2.10
N ASN A 40 29.56 0.12 1.81
CA ASN A 40 30.05 -1.08 1.14
C ASN A 40 30.60 -0.75 -0.25
N TYR A 41 29.89 0.09 -1.00
CA TYR A 41 30.33 0.55 -2.31
C TYR A 41 31.64 1.37 -2.23
N MET A 42 31.72 2.35 -1.31
CA MET A 42 32.93 3.17 -1.14
C MET A 42 34.12 2.38 -0.60
N ASN A 43 33.90 1.42 0.30
CA ASN A 43 34.96 0.54 0.78
C ASN A 43 35.54 -0.30 -0.36
N LYS A 44 34.68 -0.86 -1.21
CA LYS A 44 35.11 -1.60 -2.40
C LYS A 44 35.88 -0.73 -3.38
N ALA A 45 35.43 0.52 -3.60
CA ALA A 45 36.15 1.48 -4.42
C ALA A 45 37.54 1.77 -3.85
N ASN A 46 37.63 2.04 -2.54
CA ASN A 46 38.89 2.35 -1.87
C ASN A 46 39.86 1.15 -1.88
N GLU A 47 39.38 -0.07 -1.67
CA GLU A 47 40.18 -1.30 -1.71
C GLU A 47 40.81 -1.49 -3.09
N LEU A 48 40.01 -1.46 -4.16
CA LEU A 48 40.52 -1.65 -5.53
C LEU A 48 41.42 -0.49 -6.01
N MET A 49 41.15 0.74 -5.56
CA MET A 49 42.00 1.88 -5.87
C MET A 49 43.35 1.82 -5.13
N THR A 50 43.37 1.30 -3.90
CA THR A 50 44.57 1.27 -3.06
C THR A 50 45.43 0.03 -3.33
N GLU A 51 44.79 -1.14 -3.47
CA GLU A 51 45.49 -2.42 -3.62
C GLU A 51 45.79 -2.77 -5.08
N GLU A 52 44.86 -2.51 -6.00
CA GLU A 52 45.03 -2.82 -7.43
C GLU A 52 45.49 -1.61 -8.26
N LEU A 53 45.76 -0.46 -7.61
CA LEU A 53 46.15 0.81 -8.25
C LEU A 53 45.16 1.28 -9.33
N MET A 54 43.89 0.86 -9.21
CA MET A 54 42.87 1.17 -10.21
C MET A 54 42.56 2.67 -10.21
N SER A 55 42.47 3.27 -11.40
CA SER A 55 42.06 4.67 -11.50
C SER A 55 40.56 4.84 -11.23
N LYS A 56 40.16 6.00 -10.70
CA LYS A 56 38.73 6.31 -10.43
C LYS A 56 37.83 6.11 -11.66
N SER A 57 38.31 6.57 -12.82
CA SER A 57 37.57 6.46 -14.09
C SER A 57 37.43 5.01 -14.55
N GLU A 58 38.42 4.16 -14.27
CA GLU A 58 38.36 2.74 -14.57
C GLU A 58 37.40 1.99 -13.65
N PHE A 59 37.38 2.32 -12.37
CA PHE A 59 36.39 1.76 -11.43
C PHE A 59 34.96 2.08 -11.86
N VAL A 60 34.66 3.35 -12.18
CA VAL A 60 33.32 3.77 -12.64
C VAL A 60 32.96 3.11 -13.96
N ARG A 61 33.93 2.88 -14.87
CA ARG A 61 33.69 2.17 -16.13
C ARG A 61 33.29 0.71 -15.92
N ILE A 62 33.87 0.04 -14.93
CA ILE A 62 33.66 -1.39 -14.68
C ILE A 62 32.44 -1.65 -13.79
N TYR A 63 32.31 -0.89 -12.69
CA TYR A 63 31.27 -1.11 -11.68
C TYR A 63 30.07 -0.16 -11.80
N GLY A 64 30.17 0.86 -12.67
CA GLY A 64 29.15 1.89 -12.81
C GLY A 64 29.18 2.92 -11.68
N THR A 65 28.31 3.91 -11.77
CA THR A 65 28.08 4.88 -10.69
C THR A 65 26.99 4.39 -9.74
N MET A 66 27.09 4.74 -8.47
CA MET A 66 26.02 4.51 -7.50
C MET A 66 24.91 5.53 -7.69
N SER A 67 23.68 5.06 -7.84
CA SER A 67 22.48 5.90 -7.91
C SER A 67 21.52 5.52 -6.79
N PHE A 68 20.60 6.43 -6.44
CA PHE A 68 19.55 6.11 -5.48
C PHE A 68 18.58 5.03 -6.00
N HIS A 69 18.45 4.90 -7.32
CA HIS A 69 17.69 3.80 -7.95
C HIS A 69 18.28 2.43 -7.58
N ASN A 70 19.61 2.29 -7.58
CA ASN A 70 20.26 1.04 -7.19
C ASN A 70 19.99 0.68 -5.72
N ILE A 71 19.93 1.69 -4.84
CA ILE A 71 19.68 1.50 -3.40
C ILE A 71 18.22 1.11 -3.14
N THR A 72 17.28 1.78 -3.81
CA THR A 72 15.85 1.48 -3.67
C THR A 72 15.46 0.11 -4.21
N ALA A 73 16.25 -0.46 -5.13
CA ALA A 73 16.11 -1.82 -5.61
C ALA A 73 16.64 -2.89 -4.63
N THR A 74 17.29 -2.52 -3.53
CA THR A 74 17.78 -3.48 -2.53
C THR A 74 16.68 -4.03 -1.64
N GLU A 75 16.95 -5.17 -1.00
CA GLU A 75 16.05 -5.82 -0.05
C GLU A 75 15.71 -4.94 1.15
N TRP A 76 16.60 -4.00 1.52
CA TRP A 76 16.31 -3.02 2.56
C TRP A 76 15.07 -2.19 2.22
N PHE A 77 14.93 -1.74 0.97
CA PHE A 77 13.79 -0.93 0.55
C PHE A 77 12.59 -1.80 0.16
N LEU A 78 12.80 -2.82 -0.68
CA LEU A 78 11.73 -3.71 -1.15
C LEU A 78 11.05 -4.44 0.01
N GLY A 79 11.83 -5.00 0.94
CA GLY A 79 11.32 -5.73 2.09
C GLY A 79 10.51 -4.85 3.03
N LEU A 80 10.94 -3.61 3.28
CA LEU A 80 10.23 -2.68 4.17
C LEU A 80 8.94 -2.15 3.56
N ILE A 81 8.93 -1.89 2.25
CA ILE A 81 7.70 -1.49 1.54
C ILE A 81 6.70 -2.65 1.54
N ALA A 82 7.17 -3.88 1.28
CA ALA A 82 6.34 -5.07 1.38
C ALA A 82 5.78 -5.27 2.81
N LEU A 83 6.62 -5.08 3.85
CA LEU A 83 6.21 -5.13 5.25
C LEU A 83 5.11 -4.12 5.55
N CYS A 84 5.25 -2.87 5.09
CA CYS A 84 4.21 -1.84 5.21
C CYS A 84 2.88 -2.32 4.60
N GLY A 85 2.93 -2.91 3.41
CA GLY A 85 1.76 -3.45 2.73
C GLY A 85 1.08 -4.55 3.53
N VAL A 86 1.85 -5.52 4.04
CA VAL A 86 1.33 -6.62 4.87
C VAL A 86 0.69 -6.10 6.16
N VAL A 87 1.30 -5.11 6.82
CA VAL A 87 0.74 -4.50 8.03
C VAL A 87 -0.57 -3.77 7.73
N LEU A 88 -0.64 -3.00 6.64
CA LEU A 88 -1.87 -2.32 6.22
C LEU A 88 -2.98 -3.31 5.87
N ILE A 89 -2.67 -4.39 5.14
CA ILE A 89 -3.63 -5.47 4.85
C ILE A 89 -4.12 -6.12 6.15
N SER A 90 -3.22 -6.38 7.09
CA SER A 90 -3.58 -6.92 8.40
C SER A 90 -4.51 -5.97 9.17
N PHE A 91 -4.32 -4.65 9.05
CA PHE A 91 -5.20 -3.65 9.67
C PHE A 91 -6.62 -3.67 9.11
N VAL A 92 -6.84 -4.05 7.85
CA VAL A 92 -8.19 -4.25 7.26
C VAL A 92 -9.00 -5.24 8.09
N PHE A 93 -8.37 -6.29 8.60
CA PHE A 93 -9.04 -7.28 9.44
C PHE A 93 -9.13 -6.79 10.89
N ILE A 94 -8.03 -6.31 11.46
CA ILE A 94 -7.97 -5.90 12.88
C ILE A 94 -9.00 -4.81 13.20
N ILE A 95 -9.23 -3.85 12.29
CA ILE A 95 -10.20 -2.76 12.52
C ILE A 95 -11.63 -3.27 12.70
N TRP A 96 -11.98 -4.42 12.13
CA TRP A 96 -13.26 -5.07 12.33
C TRP A 96 -13.22 -6.02 13.52
N TYR A 97 -12.31 -7.00 13.57
CA TYR A 97 -12.31 -8.01 14.64
C TYR A 97 -12.15 -7.41 16.04
N ARG A 98 -11.38 -6.33 16.19
CA ARG A 98 -11.19 -5.68 17.50
C ARG A 98 -12.47 -5.09 18.08
N ASP A 99 -13.45 -4.72 17.25
CA ASP A 99 -14.73 -4.22 17.75
C ASP A 99 -15.62 -5.31 18.34
N TRP A 100 -15.29 -6.56 18.05
CA TRP A 100 -16.03 -7.75 18.44
C TRP A 100 -15.31 -8.51 19.57
N LEU A 101 -14.05 -8.17 19.86
CA LEU A 101 -13.25 -8.75 20.95
C LEU A 101 -13.57 -8.05 22.29
N GLY A 102 -14.31 -8.73 23.17
CA GLY A 102 -14.52 -8.34 24.57
C GLY A 102 -15.90 -8.73 25.14
N LYS A 103 -15.99 -8.89 26.48
CA LYS A 103 -17.25 -9.23 27.19
C LYS A 103 -18.34 -8.15 27.09
N ASN A 104 -17.95 -6.88 26.89
CA ASN A 104 -18.82 -5.74 26.58
C ASN A 104 -18.47 -5.18 25.19
N THR A 105 -18.87 -5.93 24.16
CA THR A 105 -18.58 -5.69 22.74
C THR A 105 -18.76 -4.22 22.34
N PHE A 106 -17.65 -3.56 22.02
CA PHE A 106 -17.62 -2.15 21.63
C PHE A 106 -18.46 -1.88 20.37
N SER A 107 -18.58 -2.87 19.47
CA SER A 107 -19.52 -2.89 18.35
C SER A 107 -20.94 -2.53 18.74
N TYR A 108 -21.42 -2.99 19.90
CA TYR A 108 -22.80 -2.79 20.33
C TYR A 108 -23.05 -1.32 20.68
N ARG A 109 -22.08 -0.67 21.32
CA ARG A 109 -22.15 0.78 21.58
C ARG A 109 -22.07 1.58 20.28
N LEU A 110 -21.25 1.16 19.33
CA LEU A 110 -21.14 1.83 18.02
C LEU A 110 -22.43 1.72 17.19
N LEU A 111 -23.05 0.54 17.17
CA LEU A 111 -24.25 0.26 16.36
C LEU A 111 -25.54 0.86 16.95
N VAL A 112 -25.52 1.27 18.22
CA VAL A 112 -26.62 1.97 18.93
C VAL A 112 -26.46 3.50 18.84
N LEU A 113 -25.32 4.02 18.38
CA LEU A 113 -25.17 5.46 18.15
C LEU A 113 -26.26 5.97 17.20
N PRO A 114 -26.80 7.20 17.41
CA PRO A 114 -27.77 7.85 16.54
C PRO A 114 -27.07 8.36 15.27
N THR A 115 -26.40 7.46 14.57
CA THR A 115 -25.68 7.68 13.32
C THR A 115 -26.02 6.53 12.39
N ALA A 116 -26.22 6.81 11.11
CA ALA A 116 -26.45 5.77 10.12
C ALA A 116 -25.31 4.73 10.22
N ARG A 117 -25.66 3.44 10.36
CA ARG A 117 -24.69 2.34 10.48
C ARG A 117 -23.72 2.29 9.29
N PHE A 118 -24.17 2.79 8.15
CA PHE A 118 -23.36 3.03 6.96
C PHE A 118 -22.14 3.95 7.20
N ASN A 119 -22.26 4.96 8.06
CA ASN A 119 -21.17 5.86 8.39
C ASN A 119 -20.03 5.16 9.12
N ILE A 120 -20.32 4.07 9.84
CA ILE A 120 -19.29 3.26 10.51
C ILE A 120 -18.44 2.53 9.47
N TYR A 121 -19.10 1.92 8.48
CA TYR A 121 -18.45 1.25 7.36
C TYR A 121 -17.54 2.21 6.58
N LEU A 122 -18.07 3.37 6.18
CA LEU A 122 -17.29 4.39 5.47
C LEU A 122 -16.17 5.00 6.32
N ALA A 123 -16.39 5.18 7.62
CA ALA A 123 -15.36 5.73 8.50
C ALA A 123 -14.14 4.81 8.57
N LYS A 124 -14.35 3.49 8.71
CA LYS A 124 -13.27 2.50 8.69
C LYS A 124 -12.53 2.49 7.36
N ALA A 125 -13.25 2.53 6.24
CA ALA A 125 -12.66 2.55 4.91
C ALA A 125 -11.80 3.81 4.71
N THR A 126 -12.32 4.97 5.15
CA THR A 126 -11.60 6.24 5.07
C THR A 126 -10.37 6.27 5.98
N THR A 127 -10.43 5.66 7.17
CA THR A 127 -9.25 5.53 8.04
C THR A 127 -8.14 4.71 7.36
N ILE A 128 -8.49 3.61 6.71
CA ILE A 128 -7.50 2.81 5.94
C ILE A 128 -6.94 3.64 4.79
N LEU A 129 -7.79 4.35 4.05
CA LEU A 129 -7.35 5.23 2.96
C LEU A 129 -6.38 6.33 3.45
N ILE A 130 -6.67 6.96 4.59
CA ILE A 130 -5.78 7.97 5.19
C ILE A 130 -4.44 7.37 5.59
N PHE A 131 -4.42 6.18 6.20
CA PHE A 131 -3.15 5.52 6.54
C PHE A 131 -2.38 5.11 5.30
N LEU A 132 -3.06 4.60 4.28
CA LEU A 132 -2.41 4.20 3.04
C LEU A 132 -1.79 5.41 2.33
N LEU A 133 -2.58 6.46 2.09
CA LEU A 133 -2.09 7.67 1.41
C LEU A 133 -1.04 8.41 2.26
N GLY A 134 -1.19 8.40 3.59
CA GLY A 134 -0.21 8.93 4.51
C GLY A 134 1.12 8.19 4.43
N LEU A 135 1.11 6.86 4.23
CA LEU A 135 2.33 6.06 4.16
C LEU A 135 3.05 6.33 2.84
N VAL A 136 2.30 6.39 1.75
CA VAL A 136 2.83 6.75 0.42
C VAL A 136 3.46 8.15 0.46
N ALA A 137 2.75 9.14 1.01
CA ALA A 137 3.28 10.51 1.15
C ALA A 137 4.54 10.54 2.03
N PHE A 138 4.54 9.76 3.12
CA PHE A 138 5.72 9.64 3.97
C PHE A 138 6.91 9.02 3.23
N GLN A 139 6.69 7.97 2.43
CA GLN A 139 7.76 7.33 1.64
C GLN A 139 8.38 8.29 0.62
N PHE A 140 7.59 9.13 -0.04
CA PHE A 140 8.12 10.19 -0.91
C PHE A 140 9.03 11.18 -0.15
N LEU A 141 8.62 11.58 1.06
CA LEU A 141 9.41 12.45 1.91
C LEU A 141 10.71 11.75 2.36
N SER A 142 10.63 10.49 2.78
CA SER A 142 11.78 9.68 3.19
C SER A 142 12.79 9.54 2.06
N PHE A 143 12.36 9.28 0.82
CA PHE A 143 13.27 9.18 -0.32
C PHE A 143 14.07 10.46 -0.56
N SER A 144 13.47 11.62 -0.30
CA SER A 144 14.16 12.90 -0.45
C SER A 144 15.24 13.08 0.62
N VAL A 145 14.98 12.62 1.85
CA VAL A 145 15.97 12.62 2.94
C VAL A 145 17.08 11.59 2.68
N ASP A 146 16.70 10.38 2.27
CA ASP A 146 17.63 9.29 1.98
C ASP A 146 18.57 9.65 0.81
N SER A 147 18.07 10.35 -0.22
CA SER A 147 18.91 10.86 -1.30
C SER A 147 19.95 11.88 -0.81
N LEU A 148 19.59 12.75 0.14
CA LEU A 148 20.55 13.70 0.72
C LEU A 148 21.64 12.96 1.52
N VAL A 149 21.26 11.92 2.25
CA VAL A 149 22.22 11.09 3.00
C VAL A 149 23.18 10.37 2.05
N LEU A 150 22.69 9.82 0.93
CA LEU A 150 23.55 9.27 -0.11
C LEU A 150 24.54 10.32 -0.61
N GLN A 151 24.07 11.55 -0.84
CA GLN A 151 24.92 12.63 -1.34
C GLN A 151 26.04 13.01 -0.37
N TRP A 152 25.81 12.87 0.93
CA TRP A 152 26.83 13.13 1.95
C TRP A 152 27.86 12.01 2.07
N LEU A 153 27.51 10.77 1.71
CA LEU A 153 28.36 9.60 1.90
C LEU A 153 29.20 9.25 0.68
N VAL A 154 28.68 9.48 -0.53
CA VAL A 154 29.33 9.09 -1.79
C VAL A 154 29.71 10.35 -2.55
N PRO A 155 31.00 10.59 -2.87
CA PRO A 155 31.43 11.75 -3.66
C PRO A 155 30.81 11.78 -5.06
N ASP A 156 30.65 12.98 -5.62
CA ASP A 156 29.98 13.20 -6.91
C ASP A 156 30.61 12.42 -8.07
N GLU A 157 31.92 12.16 -8.01
CA GLU A 157 32.67 11.38 -9.01
C GLU A 157 32.18 9.91 -9.12
N PHE A 158 31.58 9.39 -8.07
CA PHE A 158 31.12 8.00 -7.98
C PHE A 158 29.59 7.86 -7.98
N ARG A 159 28.87 8.97 -8.08
CA ARG A 159 27.43 9.04 -7.90
C ARG A 159 26.72 9.58 -9.13
N THR A 160 25.54 9.06 -9.41
CA THR A 160 24.59 9.69 -10.33
C THR A 160 23.39 10.19 -9.53
N ASP A 161 23.23 11.51 -9.52
CA ASP A 161 22.09 12.17 -8.91
C ASP A 161 20.87 12.04 -9.82
N LEU A 162 19.84 11.38 -9.30
CA LEU A 162 18.57 11.20 -9.98
C LEU A 162 17.48 11.93 -9.19
N SER A 163 16.58 12.57 -9.91
CA SER A 163 15.34 13.09 -9.33
C SER A 163 14.42 11.93 -8.92
N VAL A 164 13.52 12.20 -7.96
CA VAL A 164 12.53 11.21 -7.48
C VAL A 164 11.68 10.66 -8.64
N GLN A 165 11.42 11.44 -9.68
CA GLN A 165 10.67 11.01 -10.86
C GLN A 165 11.49 10.06 -11.75
N GLU A 166 12.78 10.32 -11.94
CA GLU A 166 13.65 9.45 -12.75
C GLU A 166 13.85 8.09 -12.06
N ILE A 167 13.92 8.09 -10.73
CA ILE A 167 13.99 6.87 -9.92
C ILE A 167 12.75 5.99 -10.16
N THR A 168 11.54 6.56 -10.19
CA THR A 168 10.30 5.77 -10.34
C THR A 168 10.08 5.25 -11.77
N VAL A 169 10.58 5.97 -12.79
CA VAL A 169 10.51 5.54 -14.19
C VAL A 169 11.43 4.35 -14.48
N GLY A 170 12.54 4.23 -13.75
CA GLY A 170 13.51 3.13 -13.88
C GLY A 170 13.02 1.77 -13.37
N TYR A 171 11.90 1.69 -12.66
CA TYR A 171 11.42 0.42 -12.10
C TYR A 171 10.74 -0.49 -13.13
N SER A 172 11.34 -1.63 -13.42
CA SER A 172 10.70 -2.69 -14.23
C SER A 172 9.66 -3.47 -13.41
N LEU A 173 8.83 -4.28 -14.08
CA LEU A 173 7.87 -5.21 -13.45
C LEU A 173 8.51 -6.17 -12.43
N ALA A 174 9.82 -6.41 -12.51
CA ALA A 174 10.56 -7.20 -11.52
C ALA A 174 10.54 -6.54 -10.12
N HIS A 175 10.30 -5.22 -10.05
CA HIS A 175 10.21 -4.42 -8.84
C HIS A 175 8.74 -4.09 -8.51
N LEU A 176 7.86 -5.10 -8.62
CA LEU A 176 6.41 -4.96 -8.47
C LEU A 176 5.97 -4.16 -7.22
N PRO A 177 6.58 -4.34 -6.02
CA PRO A 177 6.21 -3.54 -4.86
C PRO A 177 6.44 -2.04 -5.08
N LEU A 178 7.54 -1.64 -5.73
CA LEU A 178 7.84 -0.23 -6.00
C LEU A 178 6.88 0.34 -7.06
N VAL A 179 6.58 -0.43 -8.11
CA VAL A 179 5.67 0.01 -9.18
C VAL A 179 4.26 0.27 -8.66
N LEU A 180 3.76 -0.56 -7.73
CA LEU A 180 2.42 -0.40 -7.17
C LEU A 180 2.32 0.81 -6.23
N TRP A 181 3.37 1.08 -5.45
CA TRP A 181 3.41 2.17 -4.47
C TRP A 181 3.72 3.53 -5.11
N PHE A 182 4.42 3.53 -6.25
CA PHE A 182 4.83 4.75 -6.94
C PHE A 182 4.25 4.77 -8.36
N PRO A 183 2.94 5.07 -8.51
CA PRO A 183 2.33 5.20 -9.83
C PRO A 183 2.99 6.34 -10.61
N ARG A 184 3.22 6.11 -11.90
CA ARG A 184 3.90 7.07 -12.80
C ARG A 184 2.93 8.12 -13.32
N THR A 185 1.66 7.76 -13.42
CA THR A 185 0.59 8.62 -13.95
C THR A 185 -0.56 8.75 -12.95
N PHE A 186 -1.33 9.82 -13.09
CA PHE A 186 -2.53 10.02 -12.27
C PHE A 186 -3.59 8.93 -12.50
N ILE A 187 -3.66 8.37 -13.71
CA ILE A 187 -4.57 7.26 -14.03
C ILE A 187 -4.13 5.99 -13.29
N GLU A 188 -2.83 5.65 -13.33
CA GLU A 188 -2.28 4.53 -12.54
C GLU A 188 -2.53 4.71 -11.04
N PHE A 189 -2.38 5.93 -10.53
CA PHE A 189 -2.69 6.24 -9.14
C PHE A 189 -4.14 5.90 -8.80
N ILE A 190 -5.10 6.32 -9.63
CA ILE A 190 -6.51 5.98 -9.43
C ILE A 190 -6.74 4.46 -9.52
N LEU A 191 -6.13 3.79 -10.49
CA LEU A 191 -6.32 2.36 -10.70
C LEU A 191 -5.74 1.52 -9.55
N TYR A 192 -4.50 1.79 -9.13
CA TYR A 192 -3.84 1.02 -8.07
C TYR A 192 -4.48 1.27 -6.70
N TYR A 193 -4.67 2.53 -6.32
CA TYR A 193 -5.23 2.86 -5.01
C TYR A 193 -6.74 2.71 -4.96
N GLY A 194 -7.45 3.04 -6.04
CA GLY A 194 -8.88 2.78 -6.17
C GLY A 194 -9.19 1.28 -6.19
N GLY A 195 -8.46 0.50 -7.00
CA GLY A 195 -8.57 -0.97 -7.03
C GLY A 195 -8.24 -1.59 -5.67
N GLY A 196 -7.16 -1.15 -5.03
CA GLY A 196 -6.82 -1.55 -3.66
C GLY A 196 -7.95 -1.26 -2.67
N MET A 197 -8.57 -0.08 -2.74
CA MET A 197 -9.73 0.26 -1.90
C MET A 197 -10.95 -0.62 -2.20
N ILE A 198 -11.21 -0.99 -3.45
CA ILE A 198 -12.27 -1.95 -3.79
C ILE A 198 -12.00 -3.30 -3.12
N ILE A 199 -10.76 -3.80 -3.16
CA ILE A 199 -10.36 -5.04 -2.46
C ILE A 199 -10.60 -4.93 -0.95
N VAL A 200 -10.25 -3.77 -0.34
CA VAL A 200 -10.54 -3.50 1.08
C VAL A 200 -12.04 -3.58 1.37
N LEU A 201 -12.89 -3.01 0.51
CA LEU A 201 -14.36 -3.04 0.66
C LEU A 201 -14.94 -4.45 0.48
N ILE A 202 -14.37 -5.26 -0.42
CA ILE A 202 -14.68 -6.70 -0.55
C ILE A 202 -14.31 -7.43 0.75
N GLY A 203 -13.12 -7.18 1.30
CA GLY A 203 -12.70 -7.75 2.58
C GLY A 203 -13.67 -7.38 3.71
N PHE A 204 -14.06 -6.10 3.79
CA PHE A 204 -15.03 -5.64 4.78
C PHE A 204 -16.38 -6.34 4.65
N THR A 205 -16.90 -6.48 3.44
CA THR A 205 -18.17 -7.17 3.20
C THR A 205 -18.09 -8.66 3.52
N ALA A 206 -16.98 -9.33 3.20
CA ALA A 206 -16.75 -10.72 3.59
C ALA A 206 -16.73 -10.90 5.12
N ILE A 207 -16.08 -9.99 5.86
CA ILE A 207 -16.10 -10.00 7.34
C ILE A 207 -17.52 -9.79 7.87
N LEU A 208 -18.30 -8.89 7.26
CA LEU A 208 -19.70 -8.68 7.63
C LEU A 208 -20.58 -9.91 7.38
N PHE A 209 -20.30 -10.68 6.32
CA PHE A 209 -20.98 -11.95 6.06
C PHE A 209 -20.68 -12.99 7.14
N GLU A 210 -19.40 -13.21 7.47
CA GLU A 210 -18.98 -14.08 8.59
C GLU A 210 -19.77 -13.72 9.84
N ARG A 211 -19.85 -12.43 10.17
CA ARG A 211 -20.51 -11.98 11.38
C ARG A 211 -22.03 -12.07 11.36
N SER A 212 -22.65 -11.88 10.20
CA SER A 212 -24.11 -11.96 10.06
C SER A 212 -24.63 -13.40 10.09
N PHE A 213 -23.84 -14.38 9.61
CA PHE A 213 -24.29 -15.77 9.44
C PHE A 213 -23.37 -16.82 10.11
N ARG A 214 -22.40 -16.40 10.92
CA ARG A 214 -21.40 -17.25 11.60
C ARG A 214 -20.66 -18.14 10.60
N LEU A 215 -20.60 -19.45 10.84
CA LEU A 215 -19.93 -20.43 9.96
C LEU A 215 -20.48 -20.43 8.53
N LYS A 216 -21.80 -20.29 8.33
CA LYS A 216 -22.40 -20.16 6.98
C LYS A 216 -21.99 -18.85 6.30
N GLY A 217 -21.69 -17.82 7.11
CA GLY A 217 -21.24 -16.52 6.65
C GLY A 217 -19.85 -16.55 6.00
N ILE A 218 -18.95 -17.40 6.50
CA ILE A 218 -17.62 -17.59 5.90
C ILE A 218 -17.78 -18.07 4.45
N PHE A 219 -18.67 -19.04 4.22
CA PHE A 219 -18.94 -19.57 2.89
C PHE A 219 -19.51 -18.50 1.94
N TYR A 220 -20.51 -17.73 2.38
CA TYR A 220 -21.06 -16.63 1.58
C TYR A 220 -20.04 -15.51 1.32
N GLY A 221 -19.21 -15.18 2.32
CA GLY A 221 -18.15 -14.20 2.17
C GLY A 221 -17.10 -14.63 1.15
N LEU A 222 -16.71 -15.91 1.14
CA LEU A 222 -15.75 -16.47 0.21
C LEU A 222 -16.31 -16.53 -1.23
N ILE A 223 -17.58 -16.95 -1.39
CA ILE A 223 -18.24 -16.90 -2.71
C ILE A 223 -18.30 -15.46 -3.21
N TYR A 224 -18.73 -14.53 -2.36
CA TYR A 224 -18.84 -13.12 -2.74
C TYR A 224 -17.49 -12.53 -3.15
N SER A 225 -16.42 -12.80 -2.38
CA SER A 225 -15.09 -12.31 -2.71
C SER A 225 -14.55 -12.95 -3.99
N ALA A 226 -14.76 -14.25 -4.19
CA ALA A 226 -14.37 -14.95 -5.42
C ALA A 226 -15.07 -14.37 -6.66
N VAL A 227 -16.39 -14.17 -6.61
CA VAL A 227 -17.15 -13.56 -7.71
C VAL A 227 -16.69 -12.13 -7.98
N SER A 228 -16.47 -11.34 -6.93
CA SER A 228 -16.01 -9.96 -7.06
C SER A 228 -14.61 -9.89 -7.69
N LEU A 229 -13.70 -10.79 -7.29
CA LEU A 229 -12.36 -10.88 -7.89
C LEU A 229 -12.42 -11.36 -9.34
N LEU A 230 -13.29 -12.33 -9.67
CA LEU A 230 -13.46 -12.75 -11.06
C LEU A 230 -13.92 -11.59 -11.93
N ILE A 231 -14.87 -10.77 -11.47
CA ILE A 231 -15.34 -9.58 -12.20
C ILE A 231 -14.19 -8.59 -12.42
N LEU A 232 -13.41 -8.29 -11.37
CA LEU A 232 -12.25 -7.40 -11.47
C LEU A 232 -11.15 -7.94 -12.39
N LEU A 233 -10.92 -9.24 -12.41
CA LEU A 233 -9.89 -9.85 -13.26
C LEU A 233 -10.34 -10.04 -14.72
N THR A 234 -11.62 -9.83 -15.05
CA THR A 234 -12.12 -10.03 -16.42
C THR A 234 -11.38 -9.18 -17.47
N PRO A 235 -11.12 -7.87 -17.27
CA PRO A 235 -10.48 -7.06 -18.31
C PRO A 235 -9.01 -7.46 -18.49
N ILE A 236 -8.34 -7.88 -17.41
CA ILE A 236 -6.97 -8.40 -17.45
C ILE A 236 -6.91 -9.71 -18.24
N TYR A 237 -7.88 -10.61 -18.06
CA TYR A 237 -7.93 -11.84 -18.85
C TYR A 237 -8.20 -11.54 -20.34
N LEU A 238 -9.06 -10.56 -20.64
CA LEU A 238 -9.35 -10.13 -22.00
C LEU A 238 -8.14 -9.50 -22.71
N LEU A 239 -7.15 -8.97 -21.98
CA LEU A 239 -5.89 -8.48 -22.55
C LEU A 239 -5.17 -9.57 -23.37
N GLN A 240 -5.27 -10.84 -22.98
CA GLN A 240 -4.62 -11.95 -23.70
C GLN A 240 -5.24 -12.23 -25.08
N SER A 241 -6.49 -11.80 -25.28
CA SER A 241 -7.23 -12.06 -26.52
C SER A 241 -6.87 -11.12 -27.68
N ASN A 242 -6.09 -10.06 -27.42
CA ASN A 242 -5.77 -8.98 -28.37
C ASN A 242 -6.99 -8.36 -29.10
N TYR A 243 -8.21 -8.60 -28.62
CA TYR A 243 -9.44 -8.15 -29.27
C TYR A 243 -9.74 -6.68 -28.98
N PHE A 244 -9.39 -6.20 -27.79
CA PHE A 244 -9.68 -4.84 -27.33
C PHE A 244 -8.43 -3.96 -27.39
N TYR A 245 -8.63 -2.67 -27.66
CA TYR A 245 -7.56 -1.69 -27.55
C TYR A 245 -7.17 -1.49 -26.07
N PRO A 246 -5.91 -1.16 -25.74
CA PRO A 246 -5.47 -0.93 -24.36
C PRO A 246 -6.31 0.12 -23.63
N THR A 247 -6.75 1.16 -24.32
CA THR A 247 -7.63 2.20 -23.76
C THR A 247 -9.03 1.67 -23.43
N GLU A 248 -9.58 0.78 -24.26
CA GLU A 248 -10.90 0.17 -24.00
C GLU A 248 -10.84 -0.75 -22.78
N LEU A 249 -9.75 -1.50 -22.63
CA LEU A 249 -9.52 -2.34 -21.45
C LEU A 249 -9.47 -1.53 -20.16
N VAL A 250 -8.86 -0.33 -20.18
CA VAL A 250 -8.88 0.58 -19.02
C VAL A 250 -10.31 1.01 -18.66
N PHE A 251 -11.16 1.34 -19.66
CA PHE A 251 -12.56 1.68 -19.39
C PHE A 251 -13.35 0.49 -18.85
N LEU A 252 -13.09 -0.72 -19.36
CA LEU A 252 -13.70 -1.96 -18.84
C LEU A 252 -13.28 -2.23 -17.40
N GLU A 253 -12.00 -2.02 -17.05
CA GLU A 253 -11.49 -2.12 -15.68
C GLU A 253 -12.19 -1.15 -14.73
N ILE A 254 -12.32 0.12 -15.14
CA ILE A 254 -13.05 1.13 -14.36
C ILE A 254 -14.52 0.73 -14.20
N GLY A 255 -15.17 0.25 -15.26
CA GLY A 255 -16.55 -0.22 -15.23
C GLY A 255 -16.77 -1.40 -14.29
N ALA A 256 -15.92 -2.44 -14.40
CA ALA A 256 -15.91 -3.60 -13.52
C ALA A 256 -15.70 -3.19 -12.05
N GLY A 257 -14.74 -2.29 -11.80
CA GLY A 257 -14.47 -1.72 -10.50
C GLY A 257 -15.67 -1.00 -9.89
N LEU A 258 -16.38 -0.18 -10.67
CA LEU A 258 -17.59 0.52 -10.23
C LEU A 258 -18.72 -0.45 -9.87
N ILE A 259 -18.94 -1.50 -10.68
CA ILE A 259 -19.96 -2.52 -10.41
C ILE A 259 -19.69 -3.20 -9.06
N VAL A 260 -18.45 -3.65 -8.84
CA VAL A 260 -18.04 -4.31 -7.61
C VAL A 260 -18.11 -3.37 -6.40
N LEU A 261 -17.69 -2.11 -6.57
CA LEU A 261 -17.79 -1.09 -5.53
C LEU A 261 -19.24 -0.83 -5.11
N MET A 262 -20.14 -0.65 -6.08
CA MET A 262 -21.57 -0.46 -5.81
C MET A 262 -22.17 -1.68 -5.11
N GLY A 263 -21.81 -2.88 -5.55
CA GLY A 263 -22.19 -4.14 -4.90
C GLY A 263 -21.73 -4.23 -3.45
N ALA A 264 -20.44 -3.93 -3.20
CA ALA A 264 -19.86 -3.98 -1.85
C ALA A 264 -20.54 -2.98 -0.89
N ILE A 265 -20.75 -1.75 -1.35
CA ILE A 265 -21.42 -0.72 -0.58
C ILE A 265 -22.87 -1.11 -0.27
N TRP A 266 -23.61 -1.61 -1.28
CA TRP A 266 -25.01 -1.97 -1.13
C TRP A 266 -25.21 -3.16 -0.20
N ILE A 267 -24.44 -4.24 -0.41
CA ILE A 267 -24.48 -5.46 0.41
C ILE A 267 -24.01 -5.16 1.83
N GLY A 268 -22.92 -4.40 1.99
CA GLY A 268 -22.43 -3.98 3.31
C GLY A 268 -23.49 -3.22 4.11
N ASN A 269 -24.18 -2.26 3.47
CA ASN A 269 -25.27 -1.53 4.10
C ASN A 269 -26.46 -2.44 4.45
N PHE A 270 -26.84 -3.37 3.56
CA PHE A 270 -27.90 -4.34 3.80
C PHE A 270 -27.59 -5.23 5.02
N LEU A 271 -26.38 -5.78 5.12
CA LEU A 271 -25.96 -6.64 6.23
C LEU A 271 -25.98 -5.87 7.56
N LEU A 272 -25.43 -4.65 7.57
CA LEU A 272 -25.40 -3.77 8.75
C LEU A 272 -26.80 -3.38 9.24
N LYS A 273 -27.76 -3.18 8.33
CA LYS A 273 -29.13 -2.76 8.68
C LYS A 273 -30.00 -3.93 9.13
N ASN A 274 -29.93 -5.08 8.45
CA ASN A 274 -30.95 -6.11 8.54
C ASN A 274 -30.51 -7.41 9.25
N LYS A 275 -29.21 -7.70 9.33
CA LYS A 275 -28.75 -9.04 9.73
C LYS A 275 -27.75 -9.07 10.89
N ILE A 276 -27.06 -7.97 11.17
CA ILE A 276 -26.34 -7.85 12.45
C ILE A 276 -27.39 -7.66 13.56
N ARG A 277 -27.87 -8.79 14.08
CA ARG A 277 -28.64 -8.82 15.32
C ARG A 277 -27.67 -8.57 16.46
N VAL A 278 -27.96 -7.49 17.19
CA VAL A 278 -27.51 -7.23 18.56
C VAL A 278 -27.80 -8.48 19.39
#